data_AF-A0A0F2LKY9-F1
#
_entry.id   AF-A0A0F2LKY9-F1
#
_cell.length_a   1.000
_cell.length_b   1.000
_cell.length_c   1.000
_cell.angle_alpha   90.00
_cell.angle_beta   90.00
_cell.angle_gamma   90.00
#
_symmetry.space_group_name_H-M   'P 1'
#
loop_
_entity.id
_entity.type
_entity.pdbx_description
1 polymer ?
#
loop_
_entity_poly.entity_id
_entity_poly.type
_entity_poly.pdbx_seq_one_letter_code
_entity_poly.pdbx_strand_id
1 'polypeptide(L)'
;AKLYKDYKKLANLILNDYLRWLNDENIRASESRATPEAIAKLLSLLDKGVITIKIVKEVLPEIVLKGADPDQLIKESQLTAIRDLEYLEKVVEEVIKEDKDAAEAAKKDPKVINFLVGKVMKRTGKRADPQLTNELIRKKLGV
;
A
#
# COMPACT_ATOMS: atom_id res chain seq x y z
N ALA A 1 9.02 16.36 -14.30
CA ALA A 1 9.96 16.57 -13.19
C ALA A 1 9.58 17.70 -12.20
N LYS A 2 8.67 18.64 -12.52
CA LYS A 2 8.28 19.72 -11.58
C LYS A 2 7.30 19.31 -10.46
N LEU A 3 6.47 18.28 -10.70
CA LEU A 3 5.34 17.94 -9.81
C LEU A 3 5.64 16.84 -8.78
N TYR A 4 6.63 15.97 -9.04
CA TYR A 4 7.02 14.88 -8.15
C TYR A 4 8.52 14.59 -8.31
N LYS A 5 9.24 14.46 -7.19
CA LYS A 5 10.71 14.46 -7.15
C LYS A 5 11.34 13.06 -7.11
N ASP A 6 10.61 12.04 -6.66
CA ASP A 6 11.11 10.65 -6.67
C ASP A 6 10.87 10.03 -8.05
N TYR A 7 11.82 10.24 -8.95
CA TYR A 7 11.74 9.76 -10.34
C TYR A 7 11.69 8.23 -10.44
N LYS A 8 12.33 7.52 -9.50
CA LYS A 8 12.35 6.06 -9.49
C LYS A 8 10.97 5.52 -9.16
N LYS A 9 10.31 6.06 -8.13
CA LYS A 9 8.95 5.63 -7.77
C LYS A 9 7.94 6.00 -8.85
N LEU A 10 8.06 7.19 -9.44
CA LEU A 10 7.22 7.58 -10.58
C LEU A 10 7.39 6.63 -11.76
N ALA A 11 8.63 6.36 -12.19
CA ALA A 11 8.89 5.43 -13.28
C ALA A 11 8.35 4.02 -12.98
N ASN A 12 8.53 3.55 -11.74
CA ASN A 12 8.01 2.25 -11.32
C ASN A 12 6.48 2.18 -11.39
N LEU A 13 5.77 3.22 -10.95
CA LEU A 13 4.31 3.27 -11.06
C LEU A 13 3.88 3.26 -12.53
N ILE A 14 4.52 4.07 -13.37
CA ILE A 14 4.18 4.15 -14.79
C ILE A 14 4.41 2.80 -15.48
N LEU A 15 5.57 2.19 -15.28
CA LEU A 15 5.95 0.95 -15.97
C LEU A 15 5.20 -0.28 -15.44
N ASN A 16 5.07 -0.43 -14.12
CA ASN A 16 4.59 -1.68 -13.52
C ASN A 16 3.09 -1.70 -13.25
N ASP A 17 2.47 -0.53 -13.06
CA ASP A 17 1.07 -0.44 -12.69
C ASP A 17 0.25 0.20 -13.82
N TYR A 18 0.62 1.40 -14.27
CA TYR A 18 -0.15 2.15 -15.27
C TYR A 18 -0.11 1.49 -16.66
N LEU A 19 1.07 1.28 -17.23
CA LEU A 19 1.23 0.70 -18.57
C LEU A 19 0.82 -0.77 -18.60
N ARG A 20 1.08 -1.51 -17.50
CA ARG A 20 0.60 -2.88 -17.35
C ARG A 20 -0.91 -2.94 -17.40
N TRP A 21 -1.60 -2.12 -16.60
CA TRP A 21 -3.06 -2.10 -16.56
C TRP A 21 -3.66 -1.70 -17.91
N LEU A 22 -3.12 -0.68 -18.58
CA LEU A 22 -3.55 -0.31 -19.93
C LEU A 22 -3.41 -1.48 -20.92
N ASN A 23 -2.30 -2.21 -20.85
CA ASN A 23 -2.08 -3.38 -21.70
C ASN A 23 -3.04 -4.52 -21.39
N ASP A 24 -3.29 -4.79 -20.10
CA ASP A 24 -4.22 -5.83 -19.65
C ASP A 24 -5.66 -5.53 -20.09
N GLU A 25 -6.06 -4.25 -20.10
CA GLU A 25 -7.37 -3.79 -20.57
C GLU A 25 -7.42 -3.47 -22.08
N ASN A 26 -6.30 -3.64 -22.80
CA ASN A 26 -6.16 -3.34 -24.22
C ASN A 26 -6.52 -1.88 -24.60
N ILE A 27 -6.21 -0.93 -23.71
CA ILE A 27 -6.45 0.51 -23.87
C ILE A 27 -5.16 1.18 -24.34
N ARG A 28 -5.23 2.05 -25.36
CA ARG A 28 -4.06 2.81 -25.78
C ARG A 28 -3.74 3.91 -24.78
N ALA A 29 -2.46 4.21 -24.59
CA ALA A 29 -2.03 5.32 -23.71
C ALA A 29 -2.66 6.68 -24.11
N SER A 30 -2.94 6.88 -25.40
CA SER A 30 -3.63 8.08 -25.90
C SER A 30 -5.10 8.21 -25.45
N GLU A 31 -5.72 7.12 -24.99
CA GLU A 31 -7.10 7.10 -24.50
C GLU A 31 -7.17 7.35 -22.98
N SER A 32 -6.02 7.40 -22.31
CA SER A 32 -5.97 7.72 -20.89
C SER A 32 -6.35 9.18 -20.63
N ARG A 33 -7.21 9.37 -19.63
CA ARG A 33 -7.58 10.68 -19.09
C ARG A 33 -6.74 11.09 -17.88
N ALA A 34 -5.76 10.28 -17.48
CA ALA A 34 -4.90 10.58 -16.35
C ALA A 34 -4.01 11.78 -16.64
N THR A 35 -4.05 12.78 -15.77
CA THR A 35 -3.18 13.96 -15.87
C THR A 35 -1.88 13.73 -15.06
N PRO A 36 -0.76 14.37 -15.45
CA PRO A 36 0.46 14.36 -14.65
C PRO A 36 0.24 14.80 -13.20
N GLU A 37 -0.67 15.76 -12.98
CA GLU A 37 -1.06 16.27 -11.66
C GLU A 37 -1.74 15.19 -10.82
N ALA A 38 -2.69 14.43 -11.40
CA ALA A 38 -3.37 13.35 -10.70
C ALA A 38 -2.39 12.24 -10.29
N ILE A 39 -1.47 11.84 -11.18
CA ILE A 39 -0.46 10.83 -10.86
C ILE A 39 0.51 11.32 -9.77
N ALA A 40 0.94 12.59 -9.83
CA ALA A 40 1.81 13.19 -8.82
C ALA A 40 1.11 13.29 -7.44
N LYS A 41 -0.18 13.66 -7.42
CA LYS A 41 -0.99 13.66 -6.20
C LYS A 41 -1.13 12.26 -5.60
N LEU A 42 -1.44 11.27 -6.42
CA LEU A 42 -1.58 9.87 -5.97
C LEU A 42 -0.30 9.37 -5.30
N LEU A 43 0.86 9.62 -5.90
CA LEU A 43 2.15 9.28 -5.31
C LEU A 43 2.46 10.08 -4.04
N SER A 44 2.07 11.35 -3.99
CA SER A 44 2.23 12.18 -2.79
C SER A 44 1.39 11.67 -1.61
N LEU A 45 0.21 11.10 -1.87
CA LEU A 45 -0.63 10.48 -0.85
C LEU A 45 -0.04 9.18 -0.33
N LEU A 46 0.58 8.38 -1.22
CA LEU A 46 1.34 7.20 -0.84
C LEU A 46 2.54 7.57 0.04
N ASP A 47 3.30 8.60 -0.33
CA ASP A 47 4.47 9.05 0.44
C ASP A 47 4.12 9.57 1.83
N LYS A 48 2.94 10.21 1.96
CA LYS A 48 2.41 10.66 3.25
C LYS A 48 1.87 9.52 4.11
N GLY A 49 1.85 8.28 3.61
CA GLY A 49 1.24 7.13 4.28
C GLY A 49 -0.28 7.23 4.44
N VAL A 50 -0.94 8.10 3.64
CA VAL A 50 -2.41 8.24 3.67
C VAL A 50 -3.06 7.03 3.02
N ILE A 51 -2.42 6.48 2.00
CA ILE A 51 -2.85 5.29 1.26
C ILE A 51 -1.70 4.28 1.17
N THR A 52 -2.05 3.02 0.94
CA THR A 52 -1.08 1.96 0.68
C THR A 52 -0.91 1.73 -0.83
N ILE A 53 0.15 1.01 -1.21
CA ILE A 53 0.37 0.63 -2.61
C ILE A 53 -0.78 -0.19 -3.20
N LYS A 54 -1.54 -0.94 -2.37
CA LYS A 54 -2.74 -1.64 -2.85
C LYS A 54 -3.81 -0.63 -3.26
N ILE A 55 -4.07 0.36 -2.41
CA ILE A 55 -5.05 1.41 -2.70
C ILE A 55 -4.66 2.18 -3.96
N VAL A 56 -3.37 2.48 -4.14
CA VAL A 56 -2.86 3.08 -5.40
C VAL A 56 -3.28 2.27 -6.62
N LYS A 57 -3.09 0.94 -6.61
CA LYS A 57 -3.49 0.05 -7.71
C LYS A 57 -5.01 -0.03 -7.90
N GLU A 58 -5.78 0.17 -6.83
CA GLU A 58 -7.25 0.12 -6.83
C GLU A 58 -7.86 1.40 -7.41
N VAL A 59 -7.26 2.57 -7.16
CA VAL A 59 -7.76 3.87 -7.65
C VAL A 59 -7.17 4.29 -9.00
N LEU A 60 -6.02 3.72 -9.40
CA LEU A 60 -5.38 4.04 -10.67
C LEU A 60 -6.29 3.85 -11.90
N PRO A 61 -7.10 2.78 -12.01
CA PRO A 61 -8.05 2.60 -13.11
C PRO A 61 -9.05 3.75 -13.26
N GLU A 62 -9.59 4.26 -12.15
CA GLU A 62 -10.54 5.36 -12.13
C GLU A 62 -9.90 6.67 -12.62
N ILE A 63 -8.65 6.92 -12.23
CA ILE A 63 -7.87 8.06 -12.72
C ILE A 63 -7.58 7.92 -14.23
N VAL A 64 -7.24 6.71 -14.68
CA VAL A 64 -6.91 6.43 -16.09
C VAL A 64 -8.13 6.57 -17.00
N LEU A 65 -9.28 6.02 -16.59
CA LEU A 65 -10.49 5.96 -17.42
C LEU A 65 -11.31 7.25 -17.36
N LYS A 66 -11.45 7.82 -16.17
CA LYS A 66 -12.37 8.94 -15.92
C LYS A 66 -11.67 10.27 -15.70
N GLY A 67 -10.34 10.26 -15.50
CA GLY A 67 -9.60 11.48 -15.12
C GLY A 67 -9.98 11.96 -13.72
N ALA A 68 -10.42 11.04 -12.86
CA ALA A 68 -10.87 11.35 -11.51
C ALA A 68 -9.75 11.92 -10.64
N ASP A 69 -10.11 12.80 -9.70
CA ASP A 69 -9.15 13.36 -8.75
C ASP A 69 -8.85 12.36 -7.62
N PRO A 70 -7.57 12.05 -7.34
CA PRO A 70 -7.22 11.08 -6.30
C PRO A 70 -7.73 11.43 -4.90
N ASP A 71 -7.76 12.72 -4.53
CA ASP A 71 -8.20 13.14 -3.20
C ASP A 71 -9.71 12.87 -3.02
N GLN A 72 -10.49 13.08 -4.07
CA GLN A 72 -11.92 12.78 -4.10
C GLN A 72 -12.17 11.27 -4.00
N LEU A 73 -11.51 10.46 -4.85
CA LEU A 73 -11.67 9.00 -4.85
C LEU A 73 -11.39 8.37 -3.48
N ILE A 74 -10.35 8.85 -2.80
CA ILE A 74 -9.96 8.35 -1.48
C ILE A 74 -10.98 8.73 -0.41
N LYS A 75 -11.50 9.96 -0.45
CA LYS A 75 -12.53 10.43 0.47
C LYS A 75 -13.84 9.67 0.30
N GLU A 76 -14.32 9.54 -0.93
CA GLU A 76 -15.60 8.91 -1.25
C GLU A 76 -15.60 7.41 -0.94
N SER A 77 -14.50 6.73 -1.30
CA SER A 77 -14.37 5.28 -1.11
C SER A 77 -13.85 4.89 0.29
N GLN A 78 -13.60 5.88 1.18
CA GLN A 78 -12.97 5.68 2.49
C GLN A 78 -11.69 4.81 2.42
N LEU A 79 -10.93 4.90 1.33
CA LEU A 79 -9.76 4.07 1.05
C LEU A 79 -8.51 4.70 1.67
N THR A 80 -8.41 4.66 2.99
CA THR A 80 -7.22 5.10 3.72
C THR A 80 -6.44 3.92 4.29
N ALA A 81 -5.16 4.13 4.56
CA ALA A 81 -4.37 3.24 5.39
C ALA A 81 -5.00 3.12 6.79
N ILE A 82 -4.92 1.92 7.37
CA ILE A 82 -5.34 1.67 8.75
C ILE A 82 -4.28 2.28 9.66
N ARG A 83 -4.69 3.27 10.46
CA ARG A 83 -3.85 3.95 11.46
C ARG A 83 -4.32 3.73 12.89
N ASP A 84 -5.42 3.00 13.07
CA ASP A 84 -5.92 2.58 14.38
C ASP A 84 -4.93 1.58 14.99
N LEU A 85 -4.17 2.06 15.97
CA LEU A 85 -3.16 1.27 16.67
C LEU A 85 -3.78 0.13 17.46
N GLU A 86 -4.94 0.34 18.09
CA GLU A 86 -5.58 -0.70 18.89
C GLU A 86 -6.08 -1.85 18.00
N TYR A 87 -6.69 -1.50 16.85
CA TYR A 87 -7.09 -2.50 15.87
C TYR A 87 -5.89 -3.26 15.32
N LEU A 88 -4.82 -2.55 14.94
CA LEU A 88 -3.62 -3.19 14.39
C LEU A 88 -2.91 -4.08 15.42
N GLU A 89 -2.82 -3.64 16.68
CA GLU A 89 -2.27 -4.45 17.78
C GLU A 89 -3.07 -5.73 17.99
N LYS A 90 -4.40 -5.67 17.96
CA LYS A 90 -5.26 -6.86 18.06
C LYS A 90 -4.98 -7.85 16.93
N VAL A 91 -4.91 -7.36 15.69
CA VAL A 91 -4.59 -8.20 14.53
C VAL A 91 -3.20 -8.83 14.65
N VAL A 92 -2.20 -8.07 15.12
CA VAL A 92 -0.84 -8.59 15.35
C VAL A 92 -0.85 -9.71 16.40
N GLU A 93 -1.57 -9.52 17.51
CA GLU A 93 -1.71 -10.54 18.55
C GLU A 93 -2.38 -11.80 18.04
N GLU A 94 -3.43 -11.68 17.23
CA GLU A 94 -4.10 -12.83 16.61
C GLU A 94 -3.13 -13.61 15.71
N VAL A 95 -2.36 -12.91 14.86
CA VAL A 95 -1.39 -13.55 13.96
C VAL A 95 -0.28 -14.26 14.75
N ILE A 96 0.21 -13.67 15.84
CA ILE A 96 1.22 -14.29 16.72
C ILE A 96 0.64 -15.52 17.43
N LYS A 97 -0.61 -15.46 17.90
CA LYS A 97 -1.28 -16.58 18.58
C LYS A 97 -1.57 -17.74 17.64
N GLU A 98 -1.92 -17.46 16.39
CA GLU A 98 -2.17 -18.46 15.36
C GLU A 98 -0.90 -19.14 14.86
N ASP A 99 0.23 -18.43 14.83
CA ASP A 99 1.51 -18.95 14.33
C ASP A 99 2.63 -18.79 15.36
N LYS A 100 2.52 -19.56 16.44
CA LYS A 100 3.47 -19.54 17.56
C LYS A 100 4.88 -19.95 17.13
N ASP A 101 4.98 -20.92 16.21
CA ASP A 101 6.27 -21.39 15.72
C ASP A 101 6.99 -20.28 14.93
N ALA A 102 6.27 -19.57 14.05
CA ALA A 102 6.85 -18.41 13.38
C ALA A 102 7.16 -17.27 14.35
N ALA A 103 6.36 -17.06 15.40
CA ALA A 103 6.64 -16.05 16.42
C ALA A 103 7.93 -16.33 17.21
N GLU A 104 8.19 -17.58 17.58
CA GLU A 104 9.44 -17.96 18.24
C GLU A 104 10.64 -17.89 17.28
N ALA A 105 10.48 -18.33 16.03
CA ALA A 105 11.52 -18.21 15.02
C ALA A 105 11.85 -16.73 14.68
N ALA A 106 10.84 -15.85 14.67
CA ALA A 106 10.98 -14.42 14.42
C ALA A 106 11.86 -13.69 15.46
N LYS A 107 11.98 -14.21 16.69
CA LYS A 107 12.91 -13.65 17.68
C LYS A 107 14.38 -13.84 17.29
N LYS A 108 14.68 -14.81 16.43
CA LYS A 108 16.05 -15.17 16.02
C LYS A 108 16.36 -14.80 14.57
N ASP A 109 15.35 -14.79 13.70
CA ASP A 109 15.49 -14.49 12.28
C ASP A 109 14.61 -13.31 11.83
N PRO A 110 15.22 -12.16 11.48
CA PRO A 110 14.51 -11.01 10.92
C PRO A 110 13.68 -11.32 9.67
N LYS A 111 14.00 -12.36 8.89
CA LYS A 111 13.21 -12.77 7.73
C LYS A 111 11.83 -13.30 8.14
N VAL A 112 11.75 -13.97 9.28
CA VAL A 112 10.47 -14.50 9.79
C VAL A 112 9.59 -13.37 10.33
N ILE A 113 10.18 -12.28 10.85
CA ILE A 113 9.41 -11.04 11.15
C ILE A 113 8.72 -10.54 9.88
N ASN A 114 9.43 -10.47 8.74
CA ASN A 114 8.84 -10.02 7.48
C ASN A 114 7.71 -10.95 6.99
N PHE A 115 7.79 -12.25 7.29
CA PHE A 115 6.72 -13.19 7.02
C PHE A 115 5.46 -12.89 7.86
N LEU A 116 5.63 -12.64 9.17
CA LEU A 116 4.54 -12.24 10.06
C LEU A 116 3.91 -10.90 9.65
N VAL A 117 4.72 -9.92 9.26
CA VAL A 117 4.24 -8.66 8.66
C VAL A 117 3.36 -8.95 7.45
N GLY A 118 3.81 -9.84 6.56
CA GLY A 118 3.02 -10.26 5.40
C GLY A 118 1.67 -10.88 5.77
N LYS A 119 1.59 -11.67 6.85
CA LYS A 119 0.32 -12.22 7.36
C LYS A 119 -0.62 -11.13 7.90
N VAL A 120 -0.11 -10.21 8.72
CA VAL A 120 -0.90 -9.08 9.23
C VAL A 120 -1.40 -8.20 8.09
N MET A 121 -0.54 -7.89 7.13
CA MET A 121 -0.93 -7.14 5.94
C MET A 121 -2.02 -7.86 5.14
N LYS A 122 -1.96 -9.18 4.99
CA LYS A 122 -3.03 -9.95 4.33
C LYS A 122 -4.35 -9.85 5.11
N ARG A 123 -4.33 -10.01 6.43
CA ARG A 123 -5.54 -9.97 7.28
C ARG A 123 -6.22 -8.60 7.25
N THR A 124 -5.43 -7.53 7.16
CA THR A 124 -5.91 -6.15 7.02
C THR A 124 -6.23 -5.73 5.57
N GLY A 125 -6.27 -6.69 4.64
CA GLY A 125 -6.54 -6.41 3.23
C GLY A 125 -5.50 -5.49 2.56
N LYS A 126 -4.25 -5.54 3.02
CA LYS A 126 -3.10 -4.68 2.66
C LYS A 126 -3.33 -3.19 2.90
N ARG A 127 -4.17 -2.86 3.89
CA ARG A 127 -4.42 -1.49 4.32
C ARG A 127 -3.58 -1.08 5.54
N ALA A 128 -3.00 -2.03 6.28
CA ALA A 128 -2.04 -1.71 7.33
C ALA A 128 -0.73 -1.16 6.76
N ASP A 129 -0.12 -0.25 7.51
CA ASP A 129 1.21 0.25 7.22
C ASP A 129 2.28 -0.84 7.54
N PRO A 130 3.15 -1.21 6.58
CA PRO A 130 4.15 -2.26 6.78
C PRO A 130 5.19 -1.93 7.85
N GLN A 131 5.60 -0.66 7.97
CA GLN A 131 6.62 -0.23 8.91
C GLN A 131 6.07 -0.29 10.33
N LEU A 132 4.89 0.30 10.54
CA LEU A 132 4.19 0.27 11.82
C LEU A 132 3.87 -1.17 12.25
N THR A 133 3.44 -2.02 11.31
CA THR A 133 3.19 -3.43 11.58
C THR A 133 4.46 -4.15 12.05
N ASN A 134 5.61 -3.88 11.41
CA ASN A 134 6.90 -4.46 11.79
C ASN A 134 7.30 -4.03 13.20
N GLU A 135 7.17 -2.74 13.51
CA GLU A 135 7.45 -2.18 14.84
C GLU A 135 6.57 -2.83 15.92
N LEU A 136 5.27 -3.01 15.66
CA LEU A 136 4.36 -3.65 16.61
C LEU A 136 4.69 -5.13 16.84
N ILE A 137 5.02 -5.87 15.78
CA ILE A 137 5.44 -7.28 15.91
C ILE A 137 6.71 -7.38 16.75
N ARG A 138 7.72 -6.56 16.44
CA ARG A 138 8.98 -6.47 17.19
C ARG A 138 8.74 -6.18 18.67
N LYS A 139 7.96 -5.15 18.95
CA LYS A 139 7.55 -4.78 20.31
C LYS A 139 6.85 -5.91 21.05
N LYS A 140 5.93 -6.65 20.40
CA LYS A 140 5.21 -7.79 21.02
C LYS A 140 6.12 -9.00 21.26
N LEU A 141 7.12 -9.21 20.41
CA LEU A 141 8.08 -10.32 20.53
C LEU A 141 9.29 -9.98 21.43
N GLY A 142 9.50 -8.71 21.74
CA GLY A 142 10.62 -8.23 22.56
C GLY A 142 11.96 -8.16 21.82
N VAL A 143 11.93 -7.87 20.50
CA VAL A 143 13.10 -7.82 19.59
C VAL A 143 13.11 -6.57 18.71
#